data_AF-A0A9Q0APY6-F1
#
_entry.id   AF-A0A9Q0APY6-F1
#
_cell.length_a   1.000
_cell.length_b   1.000
_cell.length_c   1.000
_cell.angle_alpha   90.00
_cell.angle_beta   90.00
_cell.angle_gamma   90.00
#
_symmetry.space_group_name_H-M   'P 1'
#
loop_
_entity.id
_entity.type
_entity.pdbx_description
1 polymer ?
#
loop_
_entity_poly.entity_id
_entity_poly.type
_entity_poly.pdbx_seq_one_letter_code
_entity_poly.pdbx_strand_id
1 'polypeptide(L)'
;MLTDRAYKRPRDGEAFDTTVFEERYHGAAPSEVPESICCSPTKKHRTSLGHDDTLMHNDFMMDSASDSTQSSLSTTSFSDMVEVLDAETLRTIVNVLATQSSVAQSLVSVAYSQTLQGIDFRNYAQRVDSIISGKSEQYSSPGSACAGVRACIAAIAVRVGPQSPFNTKRSALEALHDIALTVIRTDRSRQSIEVKREFEKDDCIVQLMLQIIQTMPMEERLGVGRGFTSYGSTLLDSIRYVHEKSVENYVAGFYDLALVLHALESGPSIAVV
;
A
#
# COMPACT_ATOMS: atom_id res chain seq x y z
N MET A 1 -34.67 22.50 14.43
CA MET A 1 -33.98 23.79 14.18
C MET A 1 -32.52 23.47 13.95
N LEU A 2 -32.11 23.33 12.69
CA LEU A 2 -30.75 22.99 12.28
C LEU A 2 -30.04 24.30 11.93
N THR A 3 -28.96 24.61 12.64
CA THR A 3 -28.16 25.80 12.40
C THR A 3 -27.35 25.64 11.12
N ASP A 4 -27.64 26.51 10.18
CA ASP A 4 -26.93 26.79 8.94
C ASP A 4 -25.48 27.21 9.26
N ARG A 5 -24.50 26.34 9.02
CA ARG A 5 -23.07 26.71 9.07
C ARG A 5 -22.56 26.85 7.64
N ALA A 6 -22.68 28.07 7.13
CA ALA A 6 -22.04 28.50 5.89
C ALA A 6 -20.51 28.34 6.00
N TYR A 7 -19.94 27.50 5.14
CA TYR A 7 -18.49 27.44 4.92
C TYR A 7 -18.03 28.77 4.30
N LYS A 8 -17.36 29.60 5.10
CA LYS A 8 -16.63 30.78 4.59
C LYS A 8 -15.34 30.29 3.93
N ARG A 9 -15.11 30.72 2.68
CA ARG A 9 -13.79 30.58 2.03
C ARG A 9 -12.71 31.24 2.91
N PRO A 10 -11.56 30.60 3.12
CA PRO A 10 -10.37 31.29 3.62
C PRO A 10 -9.99 32.38 2.62
N ARG A 11 -9.61 33.57 3.11
CA ARG A 11 -8.99 34.60 2.27
C ARG A 11 -7.53 34.23 2.07
N ASP A 12 -7.02 34.53 0.89
CA ASP A 12 -5.63 34.27 0.51
C ASP A 12 -4.67 34.87 1.54
N GLY A 13 -3.91 34.02 2.25
CA GLY A 13 -2.85 34.43 3.18
C GLY A 13 -2.96 33.96 4.62
N GLU A 14 -4.01 33.26 5.04
CA GLU A 14 -4.07 32.66 6.39
C GLU A 14 -3.50 31.24 6.40
N ALA A 15 -2.53 31.00 7.30
CA ALA A 15 -1.97 29.68 7.56
C ALA A 15 -3.04 28.74 8.14
N PHE A 16 -3.05 27.50 7.66
CA PHE A 16 -3.98 26.45 8.07
C PHE A 16 -3.73 26.10 9.55
N ASP A 17 -4.68 26.39 10.43
CA ASP A 17 -4.62 26.03 11.84
C ASP A 17 -5.02 24.56 12.01
N THR A 18 -4.03 23.70 12.28
CA THR A 18 -4.17 22.25 12.42
C THR A 18 -4.68 21.80 13.79
N THR A 19 -4.96 22.71 14.71
CA THR A 19 -5.29 22.37 16.11
C THR A 19 -6.71 21.86 16.35
N VAL A 20 -7.58 21.85 15.34
CA VAL A 20 -9.02 21.52 15.52
C VAL A 20 -9.33 20.01 15.38
N PHE A 21 -8.34 19.14 15.10
CA PHE A 21 -8.60 17.76 14.70
C PHE A 21 -8.43 16.67 15.78
N GLU A 22 -7.99 17.00 17.00
CA GLU A 22 -7.66 15.99 18.02
C GLU A 22 -8.86 15.38 18.79
N GLU A 23 -10.10 15.87 18.64
CA GLU A 23 -11.21 15.40 19.50
C GLU A 23 -12.10 14.27 18.93
N ARG A 24 -11.76 13.63 17.81
CA ARG A 24 -12.70 12.68 17.14
C ARG A 24 -12.39 11.18 17.15
N TYR A 25 -11.32 10.72 17.79
CA TYR A 25 -10.98 9.29 17.74
C TYR A 25 -10.73 8.65 19.10
N HIS A 26 -11.78 8.59 19.92
CA HIS A 26 -11.91 7.55 20.94
C HIS A 26 -13.30 6.91 20.88
N GLY A 27 -13.33 5.64 20.46
CA GLY A 27 -14.41 4.71 20.79
C GLY A 27 -15.15 4.10 19.60
N ALA A 28 -14.75 2.88 19.21
CA ALA A 28 -15.66 1.75 18.97
C ALA A 28 -14.85 0.50 18.60
N ALA A 29 -14.85 -0.50 19.50
CA ALA A 29 -14.34 -1.84 19.23
C ALA A 29 -15.31 -2.61 18.29
N PRO A 30 -14.83 -3.51 17.42
CA PRO A 30 -15.70 -4.25 16.52
C PRO A 30 -16.44 -5.39 17.24
N SER A 31 -17.75 -5.39 17.08
CA SER A 31 -18.69 -6.44 17.49
C SER A 31 -18.59 -7.66 16.58
N GLU A 32 -18.39 -8.80 17.22
CA GLU A 32 -18.68 -10.20 16.86
C GLU A 32 -19.32 -10.50 15.49
N VAL A 33 -18.62 -11.32 14.71
CA VAL A 33 -19.12 -12.04 13.53
C VAL A 33 -19.53 -13.46 13.96
N PRO A 34 -20.71 -13.99 13.56
CA PRO A 34 -21.09 -15.35 13.92
C PRO A 34 -20.50 -16.40 12.95
N GLU A 35 -20.02 -17.49 13.56
CA GLU A 35 -19.53 -18.70 12.91
C GLU A 35 -20.66 -19.61 12.38
N SER A 36 -20.33 -20.35 11.31
CA SER A 36 -20.73 -21.72 10.93
C SER A 36 -20.94 -21.77 9.41
N ILE A 37 -20.30 -22.69 8.68
CA ILE A 37 -20.76 -24.08 8.54
C ILE A 37 -19.57 -24.99 8.21
N CYS A 38 -19.57 -26.14 8.87
CA CYS A 38 -18.65 -27.27 8.78
C CYS A 38 -18.57 -27.92 7.40
N CYS A 39 -17.38 -28.47 7.08
CA CYS A 39 -17.20 -29.85 6.60
C CYS A 39 -15.68 -30.20 6.57
N SER A 40 -15.27 -31.11 7.46
CA SER A 40 -14.07 -31.96 7.29
C SER A 40 -14.56 -33.41 7.12
N PRO A 41 -13.76 -34.38 6.61
CA PRO A 41 -12.75 -35.01 7.50
C PRO A 41 -11.50 -35.67 6.84
N THR A 42 -10.40 -35.64 7.63
CA THR A 42 -9.40 -36.74 7.91
C THR A 42 -8.37 -37.13 6.82
N LYS A 43 -7.10 -37.53 7.07
CA LYS A 43 -6.43 -38.28 8.17
C LYS A 43 -4.94 -37.86 8.31
N LYS A 44 -4.45 -37.58 9.54
CA LYS A 44 -3.51 -38.37 10.39
C LYS A 44 -2.22 -38.92 9.73
N HIS A 45 -1.05 -38.46 10.21
CA HIS A 45 -0.05 -39.32 10.85
C HIS A 45 0.85 -38.54 11.82
N ARG A 46 1.01 -39.10 13.02
CA ARG A 46 1.67 -38.58 14.21
C ARG A 46 3.01 -39.29 14.37
N THR A 47 4.06 -38.52 14.63
CA THR A 47 5.39 -38.96 15.08
C THR A 47 5.35 -39.33 16.56
N SER A 48 6.03 -40.42 16.95
CA SER A 48 6.27 -40.78 18.35
C SER A 48 7.75 -41.07 18.57
N LEU A 49 8.28 -40.38 19.58
CA LEU A 49 9.58 -40.57 20.20
C LEU A 49 9.74 -42.00 20.76
N GLY A 50 10.97 -42.51 20.69
CA GLY A 50 11.47 -43.59 21.54
C GLY A 50 12.66 -43.09 22.35
N HIS A 51 12.51 -43.06 23.68
CA HIS A 51 13.55 -43.05 24.68
C HIS A 51 13.93 -44.50 25.01
N ASP A 52 15.21 -44.82 25.20
CA ASP A 52 15.76 -45.21 26.51
C ASP A 52 17.18 -45.79 26.42
N ASP A 53 17.96 -45.38 27.42
CA ASP A 53 18.99 -46.08 28.19
C ASP A 53 20.19 -46.76 27.51
N THR A 54 21.40 -46.28 27.84
CA THR A 54 22.36 -47.12 28.60
C THR A 54 23.46 -46.31 29.28
N LEU A 55 23.55 -46.49 30.61
CA LEU A 55 24.69 -46.22 31.49
C LEU A 55 25.92 -47.06 31.08
N MET A 56 27.13 -46.49 31.21
CA MET A 56 28.24 -47.10 31.96
C MET A 56 29.35 -46.06 32.21
N HIS A 57 29.83 -46.05 33.46
CA HIS A 57 30.98 -45.33 33.99
C HIS A 57 32.28 -45.58 33.22
N ASN A 58 33.19 -44.58 33.26
CA ASN A 58 34.53 -44.79 33.80
C ASN A 58 35.17 -43.45 34.19
N ASP A 59 35.55 -43.38 35.46
CA ASP A 59 36.48 -42.40 36.03
C ASP A 59 37.86 -42.54 35.38
N PHE A 60 38.40 -41.44 34.90
CA PHE A 60 39.85 -41.30 34.75
C PHE A 60 40.24 -39.84 34.96
N MET A 61 40.84 -39.58 36.14
CA MET A 61 41.54 -38.33 36.42
C MET A 61 42.84 -38.27 35.63
N MET A 62 43.06 -37.16 34.92
CA MET A 62 44.42 -36.65 34.75
C MET A 62 44.43 -35.13 34.59
N ASP A 63 45.15 -34.49 35.50
CA ASP A 63 45.56 -33.09 35.45
C ASP A 63 46.27 -32.77 34.14
N SER A 64 45.85 -31.69 33.49
CA SER A 64 46.72 -30.89 32.63
C SER A 64 46.15 -29.48 32.52
N ALA A 65 46.78 -28.57 33.26
CA ALA A 65 46.64 -27.15 33.08
C ALA A 65 46.93 -26.79 31.60
N SER A 66 45.97 -26.19 30.93
CA SER A 66 46.15 -25.56 29.63
C SER A 66 45.26 -24.34 29.59
N ASP A 67 45.89 -23.23 29.93
CA ASP A 67 45.46 -21.87 29.75
C ASP A 67 44.90 -21.69 28.33
N SER A 68 43.58 -21.50 28.22
CA SER A 68 42.95 -21.02 27.01
C SER A 68 41.78 -20.12 27.40
N THR A 69 42.07 -18.83 27.49
CA THR A 69 41.12 -17.76 27.27
C THR A 69 40.37 -18.03 25.96
N GLN A 70 39.24 -18.73 26.04
CA GLN A 70 38.23 -18.72 24.99
C GLN A 70 37.54 -17.35 25.06
N SER A 71 38.10 -16.42 24.29
CA SER A 71 37.36 -15.27 23.80
C SER A 71 36.14 -15.81 23.04
N SER A 72 34.97 -15.72 23.67
CA SER A 72 33.69 -16.00 23.04
C SER A 72 33.42 -14.91 22.00
N LEU A 73 34.02 -15.06 20.82
CA LEU A 73 33.64 -14.32 19.63
C LEU A 73 32.21 -14.75 19.29
N SER A 74 31.25 -13.92 19.66
CA SER A 74 29.88 -14.00 19.16
C SER A 74 29.94 -14.05 17.64
N THR A 75 29.65 -15.22 17.05
CA THR A 75 29.44 -15.36 15.62
C THR A 75 28.19 -14.57 15.24
N THR A 76 28.39 -13.31 14.84
CA THR A 76 27.35 -12.49 14.21
C THR A 76 26.86 -13.23 12.98
N SER A 77 25.55 -13.38 12.81
CA SER A 77 25.02 -14.05 11.64
C SER A 77 25.30 -13.22 10.39
N PHE A 78 25.47 -13.86 9.22
CA PHE A 78 25.63 -13.12 7.96
C PHE A 78 24.42 -12.20 7.69
N SER A 79 23.23 -12.59 8.14
CA SER A 79 22.02 -11.74 8.05
C SER A 79 22.19 -10.46 8.86
N ASP A 80 22.72 -10.56 10.07
CA ASP A 80 22.92 -9.43 10.98
C ASP A 80 23.98 -8.48 10.42
N MET A 81 24.99 -9.01 9.72
CA MET A 81 25.98 -8.19 9.04
C MET A 81 25.37 -7.42 7.86
N VAL A 82 24.48 -8.06 7.08
CA VAL A 82 23.81 -7.41 5.93
C VAL A 82 22.87 -6.29 6.39
N GLU A 83 22.18 -6.46 7.51
CA GLU A 83 21.27 -5.43 8.04
C GLU A 83 21.98 -4.16 8.53
N VAL A 84 23.25 -4.25 8.91
CA VAL A 84 24.06 -3.12 9.37
C VAL A 84 24.68 -2.33 8.21
N LEU A 85 24.76 -2.94 7.01
CA LEU A 85 25.33 -2.29 5.83
C LEU A 85 24.35 -1.29 5.23
N ASP A 86 24.87 -0.12 4.86
CA ASP A 86 24.09 0.88 4.13
C ASP A 86 23.81 0.42 2.68
N ALA A 87 22.79 1.03 2.08
CA ALA A 87 22.32 0.65 0.74
C ALA A 87 23.36 0.90 -0.37
N GLU A 88 24.30 1.83 -0.20
CA GLU A 88 25.34 2.12 -1.19
C GLU A 88 26.45 1.06 -1.13
N THR A 89 26.85 0.66 0.08
CA THR A 89 27.78 -0.44 0.29
C THR A 89 27.21 -1.77 -0.22
N LEU A 90 25.94 -2.06 0.05
CA LEU A 90 25.26 -3.25 -0.49
C LEU A 90 25.20 -3.25 -2.02
N ARG A 91 24.88 -2.12 -2.65
CA ARG A 91 24.90 -2.00 -4.12
C ARG A 91 26.29 -2.22 -4.69
N THR A 92 27.32 -1.70 -4.04
CA THR A 92 28.72 -1.88 -4.49
C THR A 92 29.12 -3.35 -4.41
N ILE A 93 28.82 -4.03 -3.30
CA ILE A 93 29.10 -5.45 -3.12
C ILE A 93 28.35 -6.29 -4.17
N VAL A 94 27.06 -6.03 -4.38
CA VAL A 94 26.25 -6.74 -5.37
C VAL A 94 26.79 -6.52 -6.79
N ASN A 95 27.20 -5.30 -7.14
CA ASN A 95 27.80 -5.02 -8.46
C ASN A 95 29.13 -5.74 -8.67
N VAL A 96 29.99 -5.77 -7.66
CA VAL A 96 31.27 -6.50 -7.72
C VAL A 96 31.02 -8.01 -7.84
N LEU A 97 30.08 -8.56 -7.06
CA LEU A 97 29.73 -9.98 -7.15
C LEU A 97 29.09 -10.34 -8.49
N ALA A 98 28.18 -9.51 -9.00
CA ALA A 98 27.54 -9.72 -10.29
C ALA A 98 28.52 -9.56 -11.46
N THR A 99 29.55 -8.74 -11.36
CA THR A 99 30.57 -8.67 -12.43
C THR A 99 31.50 -9.87 -12.44
N GLN A 100 31.66 -10.56 -11.31
CA GLN A 100 32.60 -11.67 -11.16
C GLN A 100 31.96 -13.07 -11.16
N SER A 101 30.64 -13.17 -10.96
CA SER A 101 29.94 -14.45 -10.83
C SER A 101 28.65 -14.50 -11.65
N SER A 102 28.54 -15.50 -12.53
CA SER A 102 27.33 -15.78 -13.30
C SER A 102 26.14 -16.21 -12.42
N VAL A 103 26.42 -16.84 -11.27
CA VAL A 103 25.39 -17.19 -10.27
C VAL A 103 24.85 -15.92 -9.61
N ALA A 104 25.73 -14.96 -9.26
CA ALA A 104 25.29 -13.67 -8.72
C ALA A 104 24.49 -12.87 -9.75
N GLN A 105 24.89 -12.87 -11.03
CA GLN A 105 24.09 -12.27 -12.11
C GLN A 105 22.71 -12.91 -12.23
N SER A 106 22.63 -14.24 -12.17
CA SER A 106 21.37 -14.96 -12.25
C SER A 106 20.47 -14.65 -11.04
N LEU A 107 21.02 -14.61 -9.83
CA LEU A 107 20.28 -14.24 -8.62
C LEU A 107 19.78 -12.79 -8.67
N VAL A 108 20.61 -11.85 -9.13
CA VAL A 108 20.20 -10.45 -9.35
C VAL A 108 19.12 -10.37 -10.43
N SER A 109 19.25 -11.11 -11.53
CA SER A 109 18.25 -11.17 -12.61
C SER A 109 16.91 -11.78 -12.14
N VAL A 110 16.95 -12.81 -11.31
CA VAL A 110 15.77 -13.42 -10.68
C VAL A 110 15.14 -12.44 -9.69
N ALA A 111 15.92 -11.82 -8.81
CA ALA A 111 15.42 -10.80 -7.87
C ALA A 111 14.83 -9.59 -8.61
N TYR A 112 15.47 -9.16 -9.70
CA TYR A 112 15.01 -8.08 -10.57
C TYR A 112 13.72 -8.43 -11.32
N SER A 113 13.63 -9.63 -11.89
CA SER A 113 12.42 -10.09 -12.57
C SER A 113 11.25 -10.31 -11.61
N GLN A 114 11.52 -10.75 -10.37
CA GLN A 114 10.52 -10.87 -9.32
C GLN A 114 10.05 -9.50 -8.81
N THR A 115 10.93 -8.50 -8.72
CA THR A 115 10.53 -7.12 -8.40
C THR A 115 9.77 -6.44 -9.55
N LEU A 116 9.99 -6.88 -10.79
CA LEU A 116 9.26 -6.38 -11.96
C LEU A 116 7.83 -6.93 -12.10
N GLN A 117 7.51 -8.10 -11.53
CA GLN A 117 6.16 -8.67 -11.58
C GLN A 117 5.20 -7.89 -10.67
N GLY A 118 4.67 -6.78 -11.18
CA GLY A 118 3.56 -6.05 -10.59
C GLY A 118 2.20 -6.56 -11.07
N ILE A 119 1.18 -6.46 -10.23
CA ILE A 119 -0.21 -6.59 -10.67
C ILE A 119 -0.58 -5.31 -11.41
N ASP A 120 -1.07 -5.42 -12.64
CA ASP A 120 -1.63 -4.29 -13.39
C ASP A 120 -3.12 -4.12 -13.05
N PHE A 121 -3.49 -2.93 -12.58
CA PHE A 121 -4.85 -2.55 -12.19
C PHE A 121 -5.58 -1.71 -13.24
N ARG A 122 -5.00 -1.46 -14.41
CA ARG A 122 -5.59 -0.61 -15.47
C ARG A 122 -6.97 -1.10 -15.92
N ASN A 123 -7.20 -2.41 -15.88
CA ASN A 123 -8.50 -3.01 -16.22
C ASN A 123 -9.64 -2.52 -15.31
N TYR A 124 -9.37 -2.21 -14.03
CA TYR A 124 -10.37 -1.67 -13.12
C TYR A 124 -10.77 -0.25 -13.49
N ALA A 125 -9.81 0.61 -13.86
CA ALA A 125 -10.10 1.96 -14.35
C ALA A 125 -10.93 1.94 -15.65
N GLN A 126 -10.56 1.08 -16.60
CA GLN A 126 -11.34 0.88 -17.84
C GLN A 126 -12.76 0.37 -17.59
N ARG A 127 -12.91 -0.52 -16.60
CA ARG A 127 -14.22 -1.02 -16.19
C ARG A 127 -15.06 0.07 -15.56
N VAL A 128 -14.48 0.92 -14.71
CA VAL A 128 -15.17 2.09 -14.14
C VAL A 128 -15.63 3.05 -15.24
N ASP A 129 -14.79 3.36 -16.23
CA ASP A 129 -15.22 4.15 -17.42
C ASP A 129 -16.42 3.51 -18.12
N SER A 130 -16.39 2.19 -18.31
CA SER A 130 -17.49 1.45 -18.96
C SER A 130 -18.78 1.46 -18.14
N ILE A 131 -18.68 1.44 -16.80
CA ILE A 131 -19.81 1.54 -15.87
C ILE A 131 -20.43 2.93 -15.94
N ILE A 132 -19.61 3.98 -15.83
CA ILE A 132 -20.07 5.38 -15.76
C ILE A 132 -20.62 5.87 -17.11
N SER A 133 -20.00 5.45 -18.22
CA SER A 133 -20.43 5.82 -19.57
C SER A 133 -21.68 5.05 -20.08
N GLY A 134 -22.21 4.13 -19.28
CA GLY A 134 -23.42 3.38 -19.64
C GLY A 134 -23.28 2.41 -20.80
N LYS A 135 -22.03 2.06 -21.17
CA LYS A 135 -21.75 1.05 -22.20
C LYS A 135 -22.12 -0.37 -21.77
N SER A 136 -22.50 -0.56 -20.51
CA SER A 136 -22.88 -1.86 -19.94
C SER A 136 -24.31 -1.83 -19.39
N GLU A 137 -25.18 -2.65 -19.98
CA GLU A 137 -26.59 -2.80 -19.57
C GLU A 137 -26.74 -3.32 -18.13
N GLN A 138 -25.72 -4.01 -17.60
CA GLN A 138 -25.69 -4.55 -16.24
C GLN A 138 -25.84 -3.46 -15.17
N TYR A 139 -25.46 -2.21 -15.47
CA TYR A 139 -25.48 -1.09 -14.51
C TYR A 139 -26.63 -0.11 -14.78
N SER A 140 -27.66 -0.53 -15.51
CA SER A 140 -28.83 0.30 -15.84
C SER A 140 -29.78 0.53 -14.66
N SER A 141 -29.66 -0.27 -13.60
CA SER A 141 -30.48 -0.12 -12.38
C SER A 141 -29.91 0.94 -11.44
N PRO A 142 -30.75 1.72 -10.72
CA PRO A 142 -30.27 2.71 -9.76
C PRO A 142 -29.40 2.06 -8.68
N GLY A 143 -28.29 2.69 -8.31
CA GLY A 143 -27.35 2.21 -7.29
C GLY A 143 -26.32 1.20 -7.82
N SER A 144 -26.60 0.53 -8.94
CA SER A 144 -25.71 -0.52 -9.45
C SER A 144 -24.38 0.02 -9.97
N ALA A 145 -24.37 1.21 -10.59
CA ALA A 145 -23.14 1.86 -11.03
C ALA A 145 -22.22 2.17 -9.85
N CYS A 146 -22.76 2.74 -8.77
CA CYS A 146 -22.02 3.02 -7.54
C CYS A 146 -21.43 1.75 -6.93
N ALA A 147 -22.24 0.68 -6.82
CA ALA A 147 -21.77 -0.62 -6.33
C ALA A 147 -20.65 -1.20 -7.20
N GLY A 148 -20.75 -1.07 -8.53
CA GLY A 148 -19.73 -1.51 -9.47
C GLY A 148 -18.40 -0.77 -9.31
N VAL A 149 -18.43 0.55 -9.11
CA VAL A 149 -17.24 1.36 -8.85
C VAL A 149 -16.60 0.97 -7.52
N ARG A 150 -17.39 0.87 -6.44
CA ARG A 150 -16.92 0.41 -5.12
C ARG A 150 -16.28 -0.98 -5.18
N ALA A 151 -16.88 -1.91 -5.93
CA ALA A 151 -16.32 -3.24 -6.12
C ALA A 151 -14.94 -3.22 -6.80
N CYS A 152 -14.73 -2.32 -7.77
CA CYS A 152 -13.42 -2.15 -8.40
C CYS A 152 -12.38 -1.61 -7.40
N ILE A 153 -12.73 -0.60 -6.60
CA ILE A 153 -11.85 -0.03 -5.58
C ILE A 153 -11.50 -1.09 -4.52
N ALA A 154 -12.49 -1.83 -4.03
CA ALA A 154 -12.29 -2.91 -3.06
C ALA A 154 -11.38 -4.02 -3.63
N ALA A 155 -11.52 -4.35 -4.92
CA ALA A 155 -10.66 -5.33 -5.57
C ALA A 155 -9.19 -4.88 -5.69
N ILE A 156 -8.95 -3.57 -5.84
CA ILE A 156 -7.60 -2.99 -5.74
C ILE A 156 -7.10 -3.13 -4.30
N ALA A 157 -7.88 -2.69 -3.31
CA ALA A 157 -7.50 -2.71 -1.90
C ALA A 157 -7.09 -4.11 -1.39
N VAL A 158 -7.83 -5.15 -1.79
CA VAL A 158 -7.53 -6.55 -1.39
C VAL A 158 -6.18 -7.04 -1.93
N ARG A 159 -5.70 -6.47 -3.04
CA ARG A 159 -4.48 -6.93 -3.74
C ARG A 159 -3.24 -6.10 -3.45
N VAL A 160 -3.40 -4.96 -2.77
CA VAL A 160 -2.30 -4.04 -2.45
C VAL A 160 -2.14 -3.99 -0.94
N GLY A 161 -1.00 -4.49 -0.47
CA GLY A 161 -0.63 -4.45 0.94
C GLY A 161 0.78 -3.90 1.15
N PRO A 162 1.24 -3.84 2.41
CA PRO A 162 2.55 -3.30 2.74
C PRO A 162 3.71 -4.04 2.07
N GLN A 163 3.56 -5.35 1.88
CA GLN A 163 4.56 -6.23 1.25
C GLN A 163 4.41 -6.32 -0.28
N SER A 164 3.45 -5.61 -0.88
CA SER A 164 3.30 -5.60 -2.33
C SER A 164 4.51 -4.93 -3.00
N PRO A 165 4.95 -5.42 -4.17
CA PRO A 165 6.09 -4.84 -4.86
C PRO A 165 5.77 -3.43 -5.35
N PHE A 166 6.82 -2.62 -5.52
CA PHE A 166 6.72 -1.22 -5.96
C PHE A 166 5.81 -1.04 -7.18
N ASN A 167 5.98 -1.87 -8.23
CA ASN A 167 5.19 -1.77 -9.46
C ASN A 167 3.69 -2.01 -9.23
N THR A 168 3.33 -2.89 -8.29
CA THR A 168 1.93 -3.12 -7.88
C THR A 168 1.36 -1.88 -7.20
N LYS A 169 2.11 -1.30 -6.24
CA LYS A 169 1.69 -0.08 -5.53
C LYS A 169 1.55 1.10 -6.49
N ARG A 170 2.51 1.27 -7.41
CA ARG A 170 2.46 2.28 -8.47
C ARG A 170 1.25 2.09 -9.38
N SER A 171 1.04 0.89 -9.93
CA SER A 171 -0.11 0.60 -10.81
C SER A 171 -1.46 0.84 -10.10
N ALA A 172 -1.54 0.52 -8.80
CA ALA A 172 -2.72 0.81 -8.01
C ALA A 172 -2.97 2.31 -7.82
N LEU A 173 -1.93 3.10 -7.53
CA LEU A 173 -2.05 4.55 -7.44
C LEU A 173 -2.49 5.19 -8.77
N GLU A 174 -1.93 4.73 -9.88
CA GLU A 174 -2.34 5.15 -11.22
C GLU A 174 -3.81 4.78 -11.50
N ALA A 175 -4.23 3.55 -11.19
CA ALA A 175 -5.61 3.11 -11.38
C ALA A 175 -6.60 3.87 -10.49
N LEU A 176 -6.26 4.14 -9.23
CA LEU A 176 -7.09 4.93 -8.31
C LEU A 176 -7.23 6.38 -8.77
N HIS A 177 -6.13 6.98 -9.24
CA HIS A 177 -6.16 8.28 -9.89
C HIS A 177 -7.11 8.28 -11.11
N ASP A 178 -6.99 7.29 -12.00
CA ASP A 178 -7.82 7.22 -13.22
C ASP A 178 -9.30 7.01 -12.89
N ILE A 179 -9.61 6.26 -11.83
CA ILE A 179 -10.96 6.11 -11.29
C ILE A 179 -11.47 7.46 -10.78
N ALA A 180 -10.70 8.17 -9.95
CA ALA A 180 -11.08 9.49 -9.44
C ALA A 180 -11.31 10.49 -10.59
N LEU A 181 -10.42 10.51 -11.57
CA LEU A 181 -10.55 11.33 -12.77
C LEU A 181 -11.84 11.00 -13.51
N THR A 182 -12.17 9.72 -13.69
CA THR A 182 -13.41 9.30 -14.35
C THR A 182 -14.65 9.74 -13.57
N VAL A 183 -14.64 9.63 -12.23
CA VAL A 183 -15.76 10.09 -11.38
C VAL A 183 -15.96 11.60 -11.48
N ILE A 184 -14.88 12.37 -11.53
CA ILE A 184 -14.95 13.84 -11.63
C ILE A 184 -15.37 14.29 -13.03
N ARG A 185 -14.90 13.59 -14.08
CA ARG A 185 -15.26 13.89 -15.47
C ARG A 185 -16.73 13.59 -15.69
N THR A 186 -17.54 14.64 -15.59
CA THR A 186 -18.98 14.52 -15.72
C THR A 186 -19.38 14.51 -17.19
N ASP A 187 -19.91 13.38 -17.65
CA ASP A 187 -20.87 13.30 -18.74
C ASP A 187 -22.29 13.52 -18.20
N ARG A 188 -23.23 13.98 -19.04
CA ARG A 188 -24.62 14.23 -18.64
C ARG A 188 -25.44 12.94 -18.43
N SER A 189 -24.78 11.79 -18.29
CA SER A 189 -25.44 10.52 -18.09
C SER A 189 -25.98 10.41 -16.66
N ARG A 190 -27.07 9.65 -16.51
CA ARG A 190 -27.69 9.40 -15.20
C ARG A 190 -26.71 8.70 -14.24
N GLN A 191 -25.93 7.74 -14.74
CA GLN A 191 -24.98 6.96 -13.94
C GLN A 191 -23.84 7.83 -13.42
N SER A 192 -23.30 8.72 -14.24
CA SER A 192 -22.25 9.65 -13.83
C SER A 192 -22.68 10.60 -12.73
N ILE A 193 -23.89 11.17 -12.85
CA ILE A 193 -24.47 12.04 -11.82
C ILE A 193 -24.67 11.27 -10.51
N GLU A 194 -25.15 10.02 -10.60
CA GLU A 194 -25.37 9.16 -9.44
C GLU A 194 -24.04 8.83 -8.73
N VAL A 195 -23.05 8.35 -9.48
CA VAL A 195 -21.72 8.02 -8.94
C VAL A 195 -21.06 9.25 -8.33
N LYS A 196 -21.06 10.38 -9.02
CA LYS A 196 -20.48 11.62 -8.50
C LYS A 196 -21.12 12.06 -7.18
N ARG A 197 -22.43 11.90 -7.04
CA ARG A 197 -23.16 12.22 -5.80
C ARG A 197 -22.76 11.29 -4.65
N GLU A 198 -22.57 10.01 -4.93
CA GLU A 198 -22.12 9.03 -3.94
C GLU A 198 -20.71 9.36 -3.44
N PHE A 199 -19.80 9.72 -4.36
CA PHE A 199 -18.43 10.12 -4.05
C PHE A 199 -18.30 11.57 -3.57
N GLU A 200 -19.39 12.33 -3.47
CA GLU A 200 -19.37 13.70 -2.93
C GLU A 200 -18.87 13.71 -1.49
N LYS A 201 -19.14 12.66 -0.72
CA LYS A 201 -18.74 12.54 0.69
C LYS A 201 -17.88 11.32 0.98
N ASP A 202 -17.67 10.46 -0.02
CA ASP A 202 -16.91 9.24 0.12
C ASP A 202 -15.46 9.49 -0.30
N ASP A 203 -14.55 9.34 0.66
CA ASP A 203 -13.12 9.56 0.52
C ASP A 203 -12.32 8.26 0.36
N CYS A 204 -12.98 7.11 0.10
CA CYS A 204 -12.32 5.79 0.08
C CYS A 204 -11.16 5.70 -0.92
N ILE A 205 -11.23 6.40 -2.06
CA ILE A 205 -10.15 6.45 -3.03
C ILE A 205 -8.94 7.17 -2.42
N VAL A 206 -9.15 8.32 -1.79
CA VAL A 206 -8.08 9.12 -1.17
C VAL A 206 -7.45 8.36 -0.02
N GLN A 207 -8.27 7.77 0.86
CA GLN A 207 -7.81 6.97 1.99
C GLN A 207 -6.92 5.81 1.52
N LEU A 208 -7.35 5.08 0.48
CA LEU A 208 -6.57 3.97 -0.05
C LEU A 208 -5.25 4.45 -0.69
N MET A 209 -5.26 5.58 -1.42
CA MET A 209 -4.03 6.17 -1.95
C MET A 209 -3.05 6.52 -0.84
N LEU A 210 -3.51 7.16 0.24
CA LEU A 210 -2.69 7.48 1.40
C LEU A 210 -2.13 6.23 2.08
N GLN A 211 -2.95 5.19 2.28
CA GLN A 211 -2.51 3.91 2.84
C GLN A 211 -1.41 3.27 1.98
N ILE A 212 -1.57 3.24 0.66
CA ILE A 212 -0.55 2.70 -0.24
C ILE A 212 0.74 3.50 -0.11
N ILE A 213 0.67 4.83 -0.17
CA ILE A 213 1.84 5.72 -0.08
C ILE A 213 2.57 5.54 1.25
N GLN A 214 1.85 5.42 2.37
CA GLN A 214 2.43 5.20 3.70
C GLN A 214 3.29 3.92 3.76
N THR A 215 2.96 2.90 2.97
CA THR A 215 3.74 1.66 2.89
C THR A 215 4.92 1.71 1.92
N MET A 216 5.14 2.83 1.24
CA MET A 216 6.27 3.02 0.32
C MET A 216 7.42 3.75 1.05
N PRO A 217 8.69 3.40 0.83
CA PRO A 217 9.81 4.23 1.24
C PRO A 217 9.80 5.57 0.49
N MET A 218 10.45 6.59 1.07
CA MET A 218 10.42 7.96 0.56
C MET A 218 10.91 8.06 -0.90
N GLU A 219 11.99 7.38 -1.24
CA GLU A 219 12.55 7.38 -2.61
C GLU A 219 11.53 6.86 -3.64
N GLU A 220 10.79 5.80 -3.29
CA GLU A 220 9.75 5.23 -4.14
C GLU A 220 8.56 6.18 -4.29
N ARG A 221 8.15 6.89 -3.23
CA ARG A 221 7.05 7.88 -3.29
C ARG A 221 7.37 9.00 -4.27
N LEU A 222 8.57 9.58 -4.14
CA LEU A 222 9.05 10.64 -5.03
C LEU A 222 9.17 10.14 -6.47
N GLY A 223 9.66 8.90 -6.65
CA GLY A 223 9.75 8.25 -7.96
C GLY A 223 8.38 8.05 -8.62
N VAL A 224 7.36 7.65 -7.86
CA VAL A 224 5.98 7.51 -8.36
C VAL A 224 5.37 8.86 -8.69
N GLY A 225 5.50 9.87 -7.82
CA GLY A 225 4.96 11.20 -8.04
C GLY A 225 5.46 11.83 -9.35
N ARG A 226 6.77 11.69 -9.62
CA ARG A 226 7.41 12.19 -10.85
C ARG A 226 7.27 11.24 -12.05
N GLY A 227 6.71 10.06 -11.85
CA GLY A 227 6.49 9.07 -12.90
C GLY A 227 5.45 9.57 -13.91
N PHE A 228 5.73 9.35 -15.19
CA PHE A 228 4.76 9.66 -16.25
C PHE A 228 3.60 8.66 -16.24
N THR A 229 2.40 9.22 -16.36
CA THR A 229 1.15 8.48 -16.58
C THR A 229 0.98 8.11 -18.05
N SER A 230 -0.06 7.33 -18.37
CA SER A 230 -0.47 7.03 -19.75
C SER A 230 -0.84 8.26 -20.58
N TYR A 231 -1.05 9.41 -19.95
CA TYR A 231 -1.44 10.65 -20.60
C TYR A 231 -0.26 11.60 -20.85
N GLY A 232 0.97 11.21 -20.50
CA GLY A 232 2.18 12.00 -20.71
C GLY A 232 2.43 13.10 -19.67
N SER A 233 1.52 13.29 -18.71
CA SER A 233 1.72 14.10 -17.49
C SER A 233 2.26 13.25 -16.35
N THR A 234 2.88 13.89 -15.34
CA THR A 234 3.25 13.17 -14.11
C THR A 234 2.01 12.78 -13.31
N LEU A 235 2.12 11.75 -12.46
CA LEU A 235 1.01 11.37 -11.58
C LEU A 235 0.64 12.53 -10.65
N LEU A 236 1.64 13.26 -10.17
CA LEU A 236 1.49 14.44 -9.32
C LEU A 236 0.69 15.56 -10.00
N ASP A 237 1.04 15.93 -11.25
CA ASP A 237 0.28 16.94 -12.00
C ASP A 237 -1.16 16.49 -12.26
N SER A 238 -1.35 15.20 -12.49
CA SER A 238 -2.67 14.63 -12.81
C SER A 238 -3.56 14.59 -11.57
N ILE A 239 -3.03 14.20 -10.41
CA ILE A 239 -3.74 14.27 -9.13
C ILE A 239 -4.07 15.72 -8.78
N ARG A 240 -3.17 16.67 -9.07
CA ARG A 240 -3.42 18.11 -8.85
C ARG A 240 -4.60 18.60 -9.68
N TYR A 241 -4.65 18.22 -10.94
CA TYR A 241 -5.80 18.50 -11.81
C TYR A 241 -7.10 17.89 -11.24
N VAL A 242 -7.08 16.63 -10.80
CA VAL A 242 -8.25 15.97 -10.19
C VAL A 242 -8.70 16.71 -8.92
N HIS A 243 -7.77 17.14 -8.07
CA HIS A 243 -8.06 17.94 -6.88
C HIS A 243 -8.68 19.31 -7.21
N GLU A 244 -8.11 20.06 -8.16
CA GLU A 244 -8.69 21.34 -8.60
C GLU A 244 -10.12 21.15 -9.13
N LYS A 245 -10.32 20.10 -9.93
CA LYS A 245 -11.64 19.77 -10.47
C LYS A 245 -12.62 19.27 -9.41
N SER A 246 -12.18 18.62 -8.35
CA SER A 246 -13.09 18.21 -7.28
C SER A 246 -13.66 19.42 -6.54
N VAL A 247 -12.83 20.43 -6.28
CA VAL A 247 -13.23 21.70 -5.66
C VAL A 247 -14.21 22.47 -6.55
N GLU A 248 -13.92 22.59 -7.85
CA GLU A 248 -14.83 23.23 -8.81
C GLU A 248 -16.19 22.54 -8.89
N ASN A 249 -16.20 21.21 -8.74
CA ASN A 249 -17.38 20.37 -8.88
C ASN A 249 -18.07 20.04 -7.55
N TYR A 250 -17.58 20.57 -6.43
CA TYR A 250 -18.08 20.32 -5.07
C TYR A 250 -18.09 18.82 -4.68
N VAL A 251 -17.10 18.04 -5.13
CA VAL A 251 -16.97 16.62 -4.76
C VAL A 251 -16.03 16.51 -3.56
N ALA A 252 -16.57 16.71 -2.36
CA ALA A 252 -15.78 16.85 -1.13
C ALA A 252 -14.97 15.60 -0.74
N GLY A 253 -15.40 14.40 -1.14
CA GLY A 253 -14.66 13.14 -0.94
C GLY A 253 -13.25 13.14 -1.57
N PHE A 254 -12.96 14.07 -2.48
CA PHE A 254 -11.65 14.22 -3.11
C PHE A 254 -10.86 15.45 -2.65
N TYR A 255 -11.31 16.19 -1.62
CA TYR A 255 -10.56 17.37 -1.14
C TYR A 255 -9.22 16.98 -0.51
N ASP A 256 -9.17 15.83 0.16
CA ASP A 256 -7.95 15.34 0.80
C ASP A 256 -6.92 14.78 -0.20
N LEU A 257 -7.16 14.86 -1.51
CA LEU A 257 -6.11 14.66 -2.53
C LEU A 257 -4.93 15.63 -2.34
N ALA A 258 -5.13 16.78 -1.68
CA ALA A 258 -4.04 17.65 -1.26
C ALA A 258 -3.01 16.93 -0.36
N LEU A 259 -3.45 16.02 0.51
CA LEU A 259 -2.57 15.21 1.35
C LEU A 259 -1.78 14.19 0.53
N VAL A 260 -2.43 13.58 -0.47
CA VAL A 260 -1.79 12.66 -1.41
C VAL A 260 -0.69 13.38 -2.20
N LEU A 261 -0.98 14.59 -2.71
CA LEU A 261 -0.01 15.43 -3.38
C LEU A 261 1.20 15.74 -2.49
N HIS A 262 0.94 16.19 -1.27
CA HIS A 262 2.00 16.50 -0.32
C HIS A 262 2.89 15.28 -0.05
N ALA A 263 2.29 14.10 0.14
CA ALA A 263 3.01 12.86 0.40
C ALA A 263 3.86 12.38 -0.80
N LEU A 264 3.43 12.66 -2.03
CA LEU A 264 4.17 12.35 -3.26
C LEU A 264 5.23 13.42 -3.62
N GLU A 265 5.06 14.66 -3.16
CA GLU A 265 5.97 15.79 -3.43
C GLU A 265 7.15 15.86 -2.47
N SER A 266 6.88 15.71 -1.17
CA SER A 266 7.79 16.16 -0.12
C SER A 266 8.45 15.03 0.67
N GLY A 267 7.99 13.77 0.51
CA GLY A 267 8.23 12.75 1.53
C GLY A 267 7.60 13.17 2.87
N PRO A 268 7.54 12.29 3.89
CA PRO A 268 6.87 12.65 5.12
C PRO A 268 7.59 13.78 5.85
N SER A 269 6.91 14.93 6.03
CA SER A 269 6.97 15.64 7.30
C SER A 269 5.84 15.07 8.16
N ILE A 270 6.08 13.89 8.75
CA ILE A 270 5.19 13.38 9.79
C ILE A 270 5.80 13.88 11.10
N ALA A 271 5.24 14.97 11.62
CA ALA A 271 5.19 15.14 13.06
C ALA A 271 4.39 13.94 13.59
N VAL A 272 5.11 12.98 14.16
CA VAL A 272 4.51 11.89 14.93
C VAL A 272 3.91 12.54 16.16
N VAL A 273 2.58 12.54 16.23
CA VAL A 273 1.81 12.80 17.46
C VAL A 273 1.18 11.47 17.86
#